data_AF-A0A841IK69-F1
#
_entry.id   AF-A0A841IK69-F1
#
_cell.length_a   1.000
_cell.length_b   1.000
_cell.length_c   1.000
_cell.angle_alpha   90.00
_cell.angle_beta   90.00
_cell.angle_gamma   90.00
#
_symmetry.space_group_name_H-M   'P 1'
#
loop_
_entity.id
_entity.type
_entity.pdbx_description
1 polymer ?
#
loop_
_entity_poly.entity_id
_entity_poly.type
_entity_poly.pdbx_seq_one_letter_code
_entity_poly.pdbx_strand_id
1 'polypeptide(L)'
;MSHWRLNNPRASRVKSALARRVKHKPRHAFCAERAIMALLSELSSSVPRQFYWSGTSDMAVMSVRSDVNVWCRDGRFFWNDLFQGGTISHPASDPAGAAALLNPFACAVENRQALAV
;
A
#
# COMPACT_ATOMS: atom_id res chain seq x y z
N MET A 1 27.94 27.20 34.13
CA MET A 1 28.61 28.07 33.16
C MET A 1 27.96 27.90 31.79
N SER A 2 27.10 28.84 31.38
CA SER A 2 26.39 28.82 30.10
C SER A 2 27.30 29.36 28.98
N HIS A 3 27.71 28.48 28.07
CA HIS A 3 28.63 28.81 26.99
C HIS A 3 27.92 29.67 25.94
N TRP A 4 28.23 30.97 25.85
CA TRP A 4 27.56 31.94 24.96
C TRP A 4 27.52 31.54 23.47
N ARG A 5 28.46 30.68 23.03
CA ARG A 5 28.49 30.14 21.66
C ARG A 5 27.33 29.20 21.33
N LEU A 6 26.64 28.63 22.32
CA LEU A 6 25.53 27.70 22.12
C LEU A 6 24.16 28.40 21.95
N ASN A 7 24.04 29.66 22.39
CA ASN A 7 22.79 30.42 22.35
C ASN A 7 22.81 31.51 21.27
N ASN A 8 23.42 31.25 20.11
CA ASN A 8 23.34 32.18 18.99
C ASN A 8 22.04 31.94 18.20
N PRO A 9 21.04 32.85 18.27
CA PRO A 9 19.77 32.68 17.57
C PRO A 9 19.94 32.63 16.05
N ARG A 10 21.02 33.21 15.49
CA ARG A 10 21.33 33.12 14.06
C ARG A 10 21.77 31.71 13.67
N ALA A 11 22.63 31.08 14.47
CA ALA A 11 23.08 29.70 14.22
C ALA A 11 21.92 28.71 14.35
N SER A 12 21.03 28.91 15.33
CA SER A 12 19.81 28.11 15.47
C SER A 12 18.87 28.27 14.26
N ARG A 13 18.64 29.52 13.80
CA ARG A 13 17.84 29.77 12.58
C ARG A 13 18.43 29.12 11.33
N VAL A 14 19.76 29.15 11.15
CA VAL A 14 20.42 28.51 10.01
C VAL A 14 20.30 26.98 10.09
N LYS A 15 20.53 26.37 11.26
CA LYS A 15 20.35 24.92 11.46
C LYS A 15 18.89 24.49 11.20
N SER A 16 17.93 25.22 11.73
CA SER A 16 16.50 24.97 11.49
C SER A 16 16.11 25.17 10.04
N ALA A 17 16.64 26.19 9.36
CA ALA A 17 16.41 26.41 7.93
C ALA A 17 17.00 25.28 7.07
N LEU A 18 18.19 24.79 7.41
CA LEU A 18 18.82 23.65 6.74
C LEU A 18 18.02 22.35 6.99
N ALA A 19 17.62 22.08 8.24
CA ALA A 19 16.78 20.93 8.58
C ALA A 19 15.41 20.98 7.85
N ARG A 20 14.85 22.17 7.64
CA ARG A 20 13.63 22.36 6.84
C ARG A 20 13.85 22.08 5.34
N ARG A 21 15.07 22.28 4.80
CA ARG A 21 15.40 21.94 3.40
C ARG A 21 15.56 20.44 3.16
N VAL A 22 15.81 19.64 4.21
CA VAL A 22 15.84 18.17 4.15
C VAL A 22 14.42 17.56 4.01
N LYS A 23 13.35 18.37 4.09
CA LYS A 23 11.94 17.91 3.95
C LYS A 23 11.47 17.66 2.51
N HIS A 24 12.35 17.51 1.53
CA HIS A 24 11.89 16.93 0.27
C HIS A 24 11.71 15.42 0.50
N LYS A 25 10.44 15.01 0.71
CA LYS A 25 10.03 13.60 0.61
C LYS A 25 10.61 13.11 -0.72
N PRO A 26 11.45 12.05 -0.72
CA PRO A 26 12.18 11.66 -1.93
C PRO A 26 11.19 11.59 -3.10
N ARG A 27 11.55 12.09 -4.28
CA ARG A 27 10.67 12.00 -5.47
C ARG A 27 10.40 10.54 -5.88
N HIS A 28 11.11 9.59 -5.26
CA HIS A 28 10.93 8.14 -5.30
C HIS A 28 10.38 7.55 -3.98
N ALA A 29 9.85 8.38 -3.09
CA ALA A 29 9.15 7.90 -1.91
C ALA A 29 7.97 7.06 -2.39
N PHE A 30 7.91 5.83 -1.90
CA PHE A 30 6.78 4.94 -2.10
C PHE A 30 5.45 5.68 -1.92
N CYS A 31 4.50 5.42 -2.82
CA CYS A 31 3.17 6.01 -2.79
C CYS A 31 2.14 4.88 -2.83
N ALA A 32 1.40 4.71 -1.74
CA ALA A 32 0.45 3.62 -1.57
C ALA A 32 -0.68 3.68 -2.61
N GLU A 33 -1.19 4.88 -2.93
CA GLU A 33 -2.19 5.05 -4.01
C GLU A 33 -1.67 4.54 -5.35
N ARG A 34 -0.44 4.90 -5.72
CA ARG A 34 0.15 4.45 -6.99
C ARG A 34 0.33 2.93 -7.03
N ALA A 35 0.70 2.33 -5.91
CA ALA A 35 0.84 0.88 -5.79
C ALA A 35 -0.53 0.17 -5.92
N ILE A 36 -1.58 0.67 -5.25
CA ILE A 36 -2.94 0.13 -5.41
C ILE A 36 -3.45 0.32 -6.84
N MET A 37 -3.22 1.47 -7.47
CA MET A 37 -3.60 1.68 -8.88
C MET A 37 -2.88 0.72 -9.84
N ALA A 38 -1.60 0.43 -9.60
CA ALA A 38 -0.88 -0.58 -10.38
C ALA A 38 -1.49 -1.98 -10.19
N LEU A 39 -1.77 -2.37 -8.96
CA LEU A 39 -2.43 -3.65 -8.65
C LEU A 39 -3.82 -3.76 -9.29
N LEU A 40 -4.59 -2.68 -9.27
CA LEU A 40 -5.89 -2.58 -9.94
C LEU A 40 -5.78 -2.80 -11.44
N SER A 41 -4.76 -2.23 -12.08
CA SER A 41 -4.52 -2.40 -13.51
C SER A 41 -4.25 -3.87 -13.85
N GLU A 42 -3.43 -4.54 -13.05
CA GLU A 42 -3.14 -5.97 -13.22
C GLU A 42 -4.40 -6.82 -13.03
N LEU A 43 -5.19 -6.58 -11.98
CA LEU A 43 -6.41 -7.33 -11.71
C LEU A 43 -7.51 -7.09 -12.75
N SER A 44 -7.66 -5.85 -13.23
CA SER A 44 -8.66 -5.50 -14.26
C SER A 44 -8.36 -6.15 -15.61
N SER A 45 -7.10 -6.50 -15.89
CA SER A 45 -6.73 -7.26 -17.07
C SER A 45 -7.22 -8.72 -17.01
N SER A 46 -7.31 -9.28 -15.81
CA SER A 46 -7.65 -10.68 -15.57
C SER A 46 -9.15 -10.88 -15.28
N VAL A 47 -9.80 -9.90 -14.66
CA VAL A 47 -11.20 -9.99 -14.23
C VAL A 47 -11.94 -8.70 -14.60
N PRO A 48 -12.97 -8.75 -15.47
CA PRO A 48 -13.76 -7.59 -15.83
C PRO A 48 -14.78 -7.28 -14.71
N ARG A 49 -14.30 -6.74 -13.59
CA ARG A 49 -15.13 -6.31 -12.46
C ARG A 49 -14.69 -4.95 -11.94
N GLN A 50 -15.64 -4.19 -11.41
CA GLN A 50 -15.34 -2.97 -10.67
C GLN A 50 -14.75 -3.29 -9.30
N PHE A 51 -13.57 -2.74 -9.04
CA PHE A 51 -12.92 -2.78 -7.74
C PHE A 51 -13.09 -1.44 -7.03
N TYR A 52 -13.37 -1.49 -5.74
CA TYR A 52 -13.46 -0.30 -4.89
C TYR A 52 -12.14 -0.09 -4.18
N TRP A 53 -11.66 1.14 -4.16
CA TRP A 53 -10.44 1.50 -3.45
C TRP A 53 -10.53 2.92 -2.89
N SER A 54 -9.75 3.19 -1.86
CA SER A 54 -9.60 4.51 -1.26
C SER A 54 -8.24 4.59 -0.58
N GLY A 55 -7.64 5.77 -0.53
CA GLY A 55 -6.32 5.90 0.07
C GLY A 55 -5.77 7.30 0.08
N THR A 56 -4.53 7.36 0.57
CA THR A 56 -3.62 8.50 0.57
C THR A 56 -2.24 8.00 0.15
N SER A 57 -1.31 8.89 -0.14
CA SER A 57 0.05 8.50 -0.54
C SER A 57 0.78 7.62 0.50
N ASP A 58 0.40 7.67 1.78
CA ASP A 58 1.04 6.87 2.84
C ASP A 58 0.37 5.51 3.06
N MET A 59 -0.95 5.43 2.86
CA MET A 59 -1.73 4.22 3.06
C MET A 59 -2.94 4.20 2.14
N ALA A 60 -3.17 3.08 1.47
CA ALA A 60 -4.32 2.87 0.59
C ALA A 60 -4.92 1.48 0.81
N VAL A 61 -6.20 1.31 0.51
CA VAL A 61 -6.93 0.05 0.66
C VAL A 61 -7.78 -0.19 -0.59
N MET A 62 -7.90 -1.45 -0.97
CA MET A 62 -8.72 -1.92 -2.07
C MET A 62 -9.49 -3.18 -1.66
N SER A 63 -10.76 -3.25 -2.05
CA SER A 63 -11.59 -4.43 -1.82
C SER A 63 -11.66 -5.27 -3.09
N VAL A 64 -11.15 -6.50 -3.03
CA VAL A 64 -11.14 -7.46 -4.16
C VAL A 64 -12.49 -8.18 -4.27
N ARG A 65 -13.00 -8.68 -3.15
CA ARG A 65 -14.32 -9.33 -3.00
C ARG A 65 -14.85 -9.10 -1.58
N SER A 66 -16.10 -9.50 -1.34
CA SER A 66 -16.61 -9.62 0.04
C SER A 66 -15.59 -10.43 0.85
N ASP A 67 -15.06 -9.82 1.91
CA ASP A 67 -14.10 -10.39 2.87
C ASP A 67 -12.61 -10.39 2.47
N VAL A 68 -12.23 -9.88 1.29
CA VAL A 68 -10.81 -9.71 0.90
C VAL A 68 -10.49 -8.24 0.64
N ASN A 69 -9.86 -7.62 1.65
CA ASN A 69 -9.33 -6.27 1.58
C ASN A 69 -7.80 -6.32 1.49
N VAL A 70 -7.24 -5.62 0.50
CA VAL A 70 -5.82 -5.44 0.29
C VAL A 70 -5.42 -4.06 0.77
N TRP A 71 -4.55 -4.02 1.76
CA TRP A 71 -3.98 -2.81 2.33
C TRP A 71 -2.60 -2.59 1.77
N CYS A 72 -2.28 -1.37 1.36
CA CYS A 72 -0.96 -0.97 0.93
C CYS A 72 -0.40 0.06 1.91
N ARG A 73 0.67 -0.28 2.61
CA ARG A 73 1.39 0.61 3.52
C ARG A 73 2.86 0.22 3.59
N ASP A 74 3.74 1.19 3.85
CA ASP A 74 5.18 0.95 4.08
C ASP A 74 5.87 0.10 2.98
N GLY A 75 5.47 0.27 1.71
CA GLY A 75 6.06 -0.48 0.60
C GLY A 75 5.56 -1.91 0.44
N ARG A 76 4.48 -2.31 1.13
CA ARG A 76 3.97 -3.68 1.13
C ARG A 76 2.45 -3.73 1.02
N PHE A 77 1.96 -4.78 0.35
CA PHE A 77 0.57 -5.19 0.36
C PHE A 77 0.31 -6.18 1.49
N PHE A 78 -0.85 -6.07 2.12
CA PHE A 78 -1.32 -6.96 3.18
C PHE A 78 -2.77 -7.36 2.92
N TRP A 79 -3.09 -8.63 3.06
CA TRP A 79 -4.47 -9.12 3.01
C TRP A 79 -4.61 -10.38 3.84
N ASN A 80 -5.84 -10.74 4.17
CA ASN A 80 -6.12 -11.97 4.89
C ASN A 80 -6.10 -13.15 3.94
N ASP A 81 -5.35 -14.18 4.30
CA ASP A 81 -5.42 -15.49 3.67
C ASP A 81 -6.68 -16.22 4.16
N LEU A 82 -7.63 -16.39 3.25
CA LEU A 82 -8.88 -17.11 3.53
C LEU A 82 -8.67 -18.63 3.63
N PHE A 83 -7.52 -19.16 3.19
CA PHE A 83 -7.23 -20.60 3.24
C PHE A 83 -6.52 -21.02 4.53
N GLN A 84 -5.53 -20.25 4.99
CA GLN A 84 -4.72 -20.59 6.17
C GLN A 84 -5.00 -19.70 7.39
N GLY A 85 -5.88 -18.69 7.26
CA GLY A 85 -6.32 -17.85 8.38
C GLY A 85 -5.27 -16.84 8.88
N GLY A 86 -4.24 -16.55 8.07
CA GLY A 86 -3.17 -15.60 8.39
C GLY A 86 -3.24 -14.28 7.61
N THR A 87 -2.30 -13.37 7.86
CA THR A 87 -2.11 -12.18 7.01
C THR A 87 -0.96 -12.43 6.05
N ILE A 88 -1.23 -12.37 4.75
CA ILE A 88 -0.20 -12.40 3.71
C ILE A 88 0.43 -11.03 3.60
N SER A 89 1.74 -10.99 3.41
CA SER A 89 2.50 -9.77 3.16
C SER A 89 3.33 -9.89 1.88
N HIS A 90 3.05 -9.04 0.90
CA HIS A 90 3.71 -9.04 -0.41
C HIS A 90 4.39 -7.68 -0.67
N PRO A 91 5.57 -7.63 -1.32
CA PRO A 91 6.17 -6.35 -1.70
C PRO A 91 5.28 -5.58 -2.69
N ALA A 92 5.17 -4.26 -2.49
CA ALA A 92 4.41 -3.38 -3.38
C ALA A 92 5.17 -3.02 -4.68
N SER A 93 6.45 -3.38 -4.76
CA SER A 93 7.26 -3.27 -5.98
C SER A 93 6.91 -4.32 -7.04
N ASP A 94 6.13 -5.35 -6.67
CA ASP A 94 5.65 -6.39 -7.59
C ASP A 94 4.11 -6.53 -7.53
N PRO A 95 3.37 -5.63 -8.19
CA PRO A 95 1.92 -5.70 -8.27
C PRO A 95 1.41 -6.91 -9.06
N ALA A 96 2.17 -7.37 -10.07
CA ALA A 96 1.80 -8.50 -10.90
C ALA A 96 1.82 -9.81 -10.11
N GLY A 97 2.86 -10.05 -9.31
CA GLY A 97 2.92 -11.20 -8.39
C GLY A 97 1.79 -11.17 -7.36
N ALA A 98 1.49 -9.99 -6.80
CA ALA A 98 0.36 -9.82 -5.89
C ALA A 98 -0.99 -10.12 -6.58
N ALA A 99 -1.18 -9.66 -7.81
CA ALA A 99 -2.39 -9.94 -8.59
C ALA A 99 -2.56 -11.44 -8.86
N ALA A 100 -1.48 -12.16 -9.19
CA ALA A 100 -1.52 -13.60 -9.40
C ALA A 100 -1.99 -14.36 -8.14
N LEU A 101 -1.54 -13.95 -6.96
CA LEU A 101 -1.98 -14.52 -5.68
C LEU A 101 -3.43 -14.16 -5.34
N LEU A 102 -3.91 -13.00 -5.81
CA LEU A 102 -5.28 -12.52 -5.58
C LEU A 102 -6.29 -13.01 -6.62
N ASN A 103 -5.83 -13.47 -7.78
CA ASN A 103 -6.68 -13.91 -8.88
C ASN A 103 -7.69 -15.01 -8.49
N PRO A 104 -7.34 -16.03 -7.67
CA PRO A 104 -8.33 -16.99 -7.17
C PRO A 104 -9.48 -16.34 -6.39
N PHE A 105 -9.22 -15.23 -5.70
CA PHE A 105 -10.25 -14.47 -4.99
C PHE A 105 -11.00 -13.51 -5.91
N ALA A 106 -10.36 -12.98 -6.93
CA ALA A 106 -10.96 -12.07 -7.90
C ALA A 106 -11.92 -12.78 -8.87
N CYS A 107 -11.60 -14.03 -9.26
CA CYS A 107 -12.35 -14.81 -10.25
C CYS A 107 -13.38 -15.77 -9.65
N ALA A 108 -13.49 -15.87 -8.32
CA ALA A 108 -14.42 -16.77 -7.64
C ALA A 108 -15.88 -16.27 -7.71
N VAL A 109 -16.44 -16.27 -8.91
CA VAL A 109 -17.85 -16.47 -9.19
C VAL A 109 -17.98 -17.88 -9.76
N GLU A 110 -18.87 -18.67 -9.16
CA GLU A 110 -19.36 -19.97 -9.67
C GLU A 110 -18.53 -21.23 -9.33
N ASN A 111 -18.48 -21.60 -8.05
CA ASN A 111 -18.42 -23.00 -7.63
C ASN A 111 -19.15 -23.17 -6.28
N ARG A 112 -20.44 -22.82 -6.25
CA ARG A 112 -21.31 -23.04 -5.08
C ARG A 112 -22.51 -23.96 -5.34
N GLN A 113 -22.56 -24.69 -6.45
CA GLN A 113 -23.61 -25.70 -6.68
C GLN A 113 -23.05 -26.92 -7.41
N ALA A 114 -22.37 -27.80 -6.68
CA ALA A 114 -22.14 -29.18 -7.11
C ALA A 114 -21.97 -30.08 -5.88
N LEU A 115 -22.94 -30.05 -4.96
CA LEU A 115 -23.09 -31.06 -3.90
C LEU A 115 -24.50 -30.96 -3.30
N ALA A 116 -25.47 -31.41 -4.08
CA ALA A 116 -26.68 -32.03 -3.58
C ALA A 116 -26.89 -33.27 -4.46
N VAL A 117 -26.35 -34.40 -3.99
CA VAL A 117 -26.71 -35.74 -4.43
C VAL A 117 -27.84 -36.22 -3.51
#